data_AF-A0A6P4YZT3-F1
#
_entry.id   AF-A0A6P4YZT3-F1
#
_cell.length_a   1.000
_cell.length_b   1.000
_cell.length_c   1.000
_cell.angle_alpha   90.00
_cell.angle_beta   90.00
_cell.angle_gamma   90.00
#
_symmetry.space_group_name_H-M   'P 1'
#
loop_
_entity.id
_entity.type
_entity.pdbx_description
1 polymer ?
#
loop_
_entity_poly.entity_id
_entity_poly.type
_entity_poly.pdbx_seq_one_letter_code
_entity_poly.pdbx_strand_id
1 'polypeptide(L)'
;AEAIRKDTGNGNVVVEKLDLASLKSVREFAAKANGTESRLDILINNAGIMTCPQWKTEDGFEMQFGTNHLGHFLLTNLLLDKLKNSAPSRVVNVASSAHYGGHIHFDDINLEKSYGPIKAYCQSKLANVLFTKELDRRMK
;
A
#
# COMPACT_ATOMS: atom_id res chain seq x y z
N ALA A 1 8.41 15.44 -10.64
CA ALA A 1 7.38 16.42 -10.23
C ALA A 1 7.27 17.62 -11.15
N GLU A 2 8.37 18.19 -11.65
CA GLU A 2 8.31 19.41 -12.49
C GLU A 2 7.40 19.29 -13.71
N ALA A 3 7.47 18.17 -14.45
CA ALA A 3 6.56 17.91 -15.56
C ALA A 3 5.08 17.93 -15.13
N ILE A 4 4.72 17.21 -14.05
CA ILE A 4 3.34 17.19 -13.53
C ILE A 4 2.89 18.59 -13.10
N ARG A 5 3.74 19.34 -12.38
CA ARG A 5 3.41 20.72 -11.96
C ARG A 5 3.20 21.63 -13.17
N LYS A 6 4.04 21.49 -14.21
CA LYS A 6 3.91 22.25 -15.46
C LYS A 6 2.63 21.90 -16.19
N ASP A 7 2.34 20.61 -16.36
CA ASP A 7 1.19 20.14 -17.15
C ASP A 7 -0.15 20.42 -16.46
N THR A 8 -0.19 20.42 -15.12
CA THR A 8 -1.40 20.66 -14.34
C THR A 8 -1.57 22.10 -13.85
N GLY A 9 -0.52 22.92 -13.91
CA GLY A 9 -0.47 24.24 -13.27
C GLY A 9 -0.48 24.20 -11.74
N ASN A 10 -0.44 23.01 -11.11
CA ASN A 10 -0.51 22.85 -9.67
C ASN A 10 0.89 22.86 -9.03
N GLY A 11 1.22 23.96 -8.33
CA GLY A 11 2.48 24.08 -7.60
C GLY A 11 2.61 23.16 -6.37
N ASN A 12 1.49 22.64 -5.84
CA ASN A 12 1.42 21.91 -4.58
C ASN A 12 1.69 20.41 -4.71
N VAL A 13 2.43 19.98 -5.73
CA VAL A 13 2.86 18.59 -5.90
C VAL A 13 4.19 18.41 -5.19
N VAL A 14 4.26 17.72 -4.06
CA VAL A 14 5.52 17.43 -3.35
C VAL A 14 5.95 15.98 -3.65
N VAL A 15 7.27 15.75 -3.75
CA VAL A 15 7.84 14.41 -3.96
C VAL A 15 8.60 14.01 -2.72
N GLU A 16 8.30 12.82 -2.25
CA GLU A 16 8.91 12.23 -1.06
C GLU A 16 9.32 10.79 -1.35
N LYS A 17 10.38 10.34 -0.70
CA LYS A 17 10.88 8.97 -0.86
C LYS A 17 9.97 8.00 -0.12
N LEU A 18 9.50 6.97 -0.81
CA LEU A 18 8.77 5.85 -0.24
C LEU A 18 9.05 4.61 -1.07
N ASP A 19 9.75 3.64 -0.50
CA ASP A 19 9.85 2.28 -1.01
C ASP A 19 8.93 1.36 -0.21
N LEU A 20 7.90 0.82 -0.86
CA LEU A 20 6.93 -0.07 -0.22
C LEU A 20 7.47 -1.49 0.00
N ALA A 21 8.58 -1.86 -0.65
CA ALA A 21 9.28 -3.13 -0.42
C ALA A 21 10.28 -3.04 0.75
N SER A 22 10.25 -1.97 1.54
CA SER A 22 11.06 -1.77 2.74
C SER A 22 10.20 -1.19 3.85
N LEU A 23 9.90 -1.98 4.89
CA LEU A 23 9.12 -1.50 6.03
C LEU A 23 9.84 -0.37 6.78
N LYS A 24 11.18 -0.32 6.70
CA LYS A 24 11.98 0.80 7.18
C LYS A 24 11.63 2.08 6.40
N SER A 25 11.66 2.05 5.07
CA SER A 25 11.30 3.21 4.25
C SER A 25 9.87 3.66 4.49
N VAL A 26 8.93 2.73 4.72
CA VAL A 26 7.53 3.07 5.05
C VAL A 26 7.44 3.82 6.39
N ARG A 27 8.18 3.39 7.42
CA ARG A 27 8.22 4.06 8.72
C ARG A 27 8.83 5.44 8.63
N GLU A 28 9.93 5.58 7.90
CA GLU A 28 10.61 6.87 7.69
C GLU A 28 9.68 7.87 6.99
N PHE A 29 9.00 7.46 5.92
CA PHE A 29 8.02 8.28 5.23
C PHE A 29 6.86 8.69 6.15
N ALA A 30 6.26 7.72 6.86
CA ALA A 30 5.12 7.99 7.74
C ALA A 30 5.50 8.91 8.90
N ALA A 31 6.69 8.74 9.49
CA ALA A 31 7.20 9.62 10.54
C ALA A 31 7.37 11.06 10.03
N LYS A 32 7.94 11.22 8.82
CA LYS A 32 8.07 12.54 8.19
C LYS A 32 6.71 13.17 7.92
N ALA A 33 5.79 12.48 7.26
CA ALA A 33 4.44 12.97 7.00
C ALA A 33 3.67 13.30 8.30
N ASN A 34 3.90 12.52 9.36
CA ASN A 34 3.34 12.81 10.68
C ASN A 34 3.92 14.08 11.31
N GLY A 35 5.19 14.40 11.07
CA GLY A 35 5.85 15.60 11.59
C GLY A 35 5.68 16.86 10.73
N THR A 36 5.49 16.75 9.41
CA THR A 36 5.48 17.91 8.49
C THR A 36 4.08 18.35 8.08
N GLU A 37 3.18 17.41 7.82
CA GLU A 37 1.85 17.75 7.30
C GLU A 37 0.90 18.08 8.45
N SER A 38 0.15 19.18 8.36
CA SER A 38 -0.84 19.49 9.40
C SER A 38 -2.06 18.58 9.34
N ARG A 39 -2.34 18.00 8.17
CA ARG A 39 -3.56 17.23 7.90
C ARG A 39 -3.36 16.19 6.80
N LEU A 40 -4.15 15.12 6.83
CA LEU A 40 -4.21 14.08 5.81
C LEU A 40 -5.66 13.73 5.49
N ASP A 41 -6.17 14.31 4.41
CA ASP A 41 -7.54 14.08 3.95
C ASP A 41 -7.74 12.73 3.28
N ILE A 42 -6.84 12.40 2.37
CA ILE A 42 -7.00 11.25 1.49
C ILE A 42 -5.66 10.55 1.38
N LEU A 43 -5.64 9.27 1.77
CA LEU A 43 -4.55 8.35 1.47
C LEU A 43 -4.97 7.44 0.32
N ILE A 44 -4.21 7.48 -0.79
CA ILE A 44 -4.44 6.60 -1.94
C ILE A 44 -3.30 5.58 -2.02
N ASN A 45 -3.58 4.35 -1.61
CA ASN A 45 -2.69 3.21 -1.74
C ASN A 45 -2.78 2.66 -3.17
N ASN A 46 -2.14 3.37 -4.10
CA ASN A 46 -2.22 3.10 -5.54
C ASN A 46 -1.09 2.21 -6.06
N ALA A 47 0.13 2.37 -5.53
CA ALA A 47 1.31 1.73 -6.09
C ALA A 47 1.13 0.21 -6.17
N GLY A 48 1.78 -0.40 -7.16
CA GLY A 48 1.74 -1.85 -7.27
C GLY A 48 2.60 -2.36 -8.39
N ILE A 49 3.14 -3.55 -8.15
CA ILE A 49 3.88 -4.34 -9.12
C ILE A 49 3.07 -5.60 -9.46
N MET A 50 3.34 -6.18 -10.61
CA MET A 50 2.53 -7.27 -11.15
C MET A 50 3.41 -8.24 -11.92
N THR A 51 3.10 -9.53 -11.82
CA THR A 51 3.69 -10.60 -12.63
C THR A 51 5.23 -10.62 -12.57
N CYS A 52 5.77 -10.34 -11.39
CA CYS A 52 7.21 -10.36 -11.17
C CYS A 52 7.74 -11.80 -11.07
N PRO A 53 9.04 -12.04 -11.33
CA PRO A 53 9.71 -13.26 -10.89
C PRO A 53 9.67 -13.38 -9.36
N GLN A 54 9.98 -14.58 -8.85
CA GLN A 54 10.02 -14.81 -7.41
C GLN A 54 11.18 -14.05 -6.77
N TRP A 55 10.88 -12.94 -6.11
CA TRP A 55 11.82 -12.13 -5.33
C TRP A 55 11.27 -11.86 -3.94
N LYS A 56 12.15 -11.38 -3.05
CA LYS A 56 11.79 -10.97 -1.70
C LYS A 56 12.02 -9.48 -1.48
N THR A 57 11.15 -8.87 -0.68
CA THR A 57 11.35 -7.52 -0.13
C THR A 57 12.58 -7.49 0.78
N GLU A 58 13.03 -6.30 1.20
CA GLU A 58 14.13 -6.15 2.17
C GLU A 58 13.82 -6.92 3.48
N ASP A 59 12.54 -6.94 3.88
CA ASP A 59 12.04 -7.62 5.08
C ASP A 59 11.74 -9.12 4.89
N GLY A 60 12.03 -9.70 3.71
CA GLY A 60 11.89 -11.13 3.44
C GLY A 60 10.51 -11.62 3.02
N PHE A 61 9.56 -10.72 2.72
CA PHE A 61 8.24 -11.08 2.19
C PHE A 61 8.28 -11.32 0.69
N GLU A 62 7.32 -12.08 0.15
CA GLU A 62 7.12 -12.16 -1.29
C GLU A 62 6.92 -10.76 -1.89
N MET A 63 7.61 -10.45 -2.99
CA MET A 63 7.74 -9.09 -3.51
C MET A 63 6.40 -8.42 -3.84
N GLN A 64 5.46 -9.10 -4.50
CA GLN A 64 4.16 -8.52 -4.86
C GLN A 64 3.25 -8.35 -3.64
N PHE A 65 3.20 -9.32 -2.73
CA PHE A 65 2.43 -9.25 -1.50
C PHE A 65 2.99 -8.19 -0.54
N GLY A 66 4.31 -8.17 -0.37
CA GLY A 66 5.04 -7.19 0.43
C GLY A 66 4.80 -5.76 -0.06
N THR A 67 5.00 -5.52 -1.35
CA THR A 67 4.86 -4.17 -1.95
C THR A 67 3.40 -3.72 -2.04
N ASN A 68 2.53 -4.55 -2.64
CA ASN A 68 1.17 -4.14 -2.97
C ASN A 68 0.25 -4.12 -1.75
N HIS A 69 0.54 -4.92 -0.73
CA HIS A 69 -0.31 -5.09 0.45
C HIS A 69 0.39 -4.71 1.76
N LEU A 70 1.48 -5.38 2.17
CA LEU A 70 2.06 -5.18 3.51
C LEU A 70 2.62 -3.77 3.72
N GLY A 71 3.30 -3.20 2.71
CA GLY A 71 3.78 -1.82 2.74
C GLY A 71 2.64 -0.81 2.92
N HIS A 72 1.56 -0.95 2.15
CA HIS A 72 0.36 -0.11 2.29
C HIS A 72 -0.38 -0.33 3.61
N PHE A 73 -0.47 -1.58 4.07
CA PHE A 73 -1.08 -1.93 5.35
C PHE A 73 -0.35 -1.21 6.48
N LEU A 74 0.98 -1.30 6.52
CA LEU A 74 1.78 -0.61 7.53
C LEU A 74 1.63 0.91 7.41
N LEU A 75 1.77 1.47 6.19
CA LEU A 75 1.64 2.91 5.94
C LEU A 75 0.31 3.45 6.46
N THR A 76 -0.79 2.78 6.13
CA THR A 76 -2.14 3.19 6.54
C THR A 76 -2.28 3.18 8.06
N ASN A 77 -1.79 2.14 8.73
CA ASN A 77 -1.87 2.07 10.19
C ASN A 77 -1.00 3.14 10.88
N LEU A 78 0.18 3.46 10.35
CA LEU A 78 1.05 4.50 10.89
C LEU A 78 0.49 5.93 10.70
N LEU A 79 -0.35 6.13 9.69
CA LEU A 79 -1.00 7.42 9.40
C LEU A 79 -2.44 7.48 9.93
N LEU A 80 -2.92 6.44 10.60
CA LEU A 80 -4.33 6.27 10.94
C LEU A 80 -4.85 7.37 11.89
N ASP A 81 -4.07 7.72 12.90
CA ASP A 81 -4.47 8.78 13.85
C ASP A 81 -4.52 10.15 13.17
N LYS A 82 -3.60 10.41 12.24
CA LYS A 82 -3.63 11.65 11.45
C LYS A 82 -4.86 11.71 10.55
N LEU A 83 -5.22 10.61 9.88
CA LEU A 83 -6.47 10.50 9.11
C LEU A 83 -7.68 10.80 10.00
N LYS A 84 -7.80 10.14 11.16
CA LYS A 84 -8.90 10.37 12.12
C LYS A 84 -9.01 11.84 12.56
N ASN A 85 -7.88 12.46 12.91
CA ASN A 85 -7.83 13.87 13.32
C ASN A 85 -8.11 14.83 12.16
N SER A 86 -8.05 14.34 10.91
CA SER A 86 -8.32 15.09 9.70
C SER A 86 -9.74 14.95 9.19
N ALA A 87 -10.63 14.29 9.95
CA ALA A 87 -11.99 13.97 9.50
C ALA A 87 -12.76 15.21 8.99
N PRO A 88 -13.52 15.10 7.88
CA PRO A 88 -13.73 13.88 7.10
C PRO A 88 -12.49 13.47 6.28
N SER A 89 -12.10 12.20 6.38
CA SER A 89 -10.93 11.63 5.68
C SER A 89 -11.27 10.30 5.01
N ARG A 90 -10.43 9.85 4.07
CA ARG A 90 -10.64 8.60 3.33
C ARG A 90 -9.34 7.85 3.06
N VAL A 91 -9.38 6.52 3.16
CA VAL A 91 -8.36 5.63 2.61
C VAL A 91 -8.92 4.95 1.37
N VAL A 92 -8.19 4.99 0.26
CA VAL A 92 -8.54 4.35 -1.00
C VAL A 92 -7.46 3.32 -1.34
N ASN A 93 -7.81 2.03 -1.28
CA ASN A 93 -6.92 0.95 -1.70
C ASN A 93 -7.22 0.54 -3.14
N VAL A 94 -6.25 0.72 -4.05
CA VAL A 94 -6.42 0.30 -5.44
C VAL A 94 -6.21 -1.20 -5.58
N ALA A 95 -7.30 -1.91 -5.86
CA ALA A 95 -7.31 -3.34 -6.12
C ALA A 95 -7.24 -3.64 -7.64
N SER A 96 -7.69 -4.83 -8.05
CA SER A 96 -7.77 -5.25 -9.46
C SER A 96 -8.84 -6.32 -9.59
N SER A 97 -9.47 -6.49 -10.75
CA SER A 97 -10.33 -7.65 -11.04
C SER A 97 -9.63 -9.00 -10.83
N ALA A 98 -8.29 -9.03 -10.86
CA ALA A 98 -7.49 -10.20 -10.51
C ALA A 98 -7.83 -10.79 -9.13
N HIS A 99 -8.36 -9.99 -8.20
CA HIS A 99 -8.76 -10.47 -6.87
C HIS A 99 -9.85 -11.56 -6.91
N TYR A 100 -10.66 -11.63 -7.99
CA TYR A 100 -11.71 -12.65 -8.12
C TYR A 100 -11.13 -14.07 -8.19
N GLY A 101 -9.90 -14.24 -8.70
CA GLY A 101 -9.17 -15.51 -8.70
C GLY A 101 -8.13 -15.64 -7.57
N GLY A 102 -8.16 -14.73 -6.60
CA GLY A 102 -7.21 -14.72 -5.48
C GLY A 102 -7.63 -15.65 -4.34
N HIS A 103 -6.64 -16.18 -3.63
CA HIS A 103 -6.80 -16.82 -2.33
C HIS A 103 -5.71 -16.29 -1.39
N ILE A 104 -6.04 -16.15 -0.10
CA ILE A 104 -5.03 -15.86 0.91
C ILE A 104 -4.47 -17.20 1.39
N HIS A 105 -3.23 -17.48 1.01
CA HIS A 105 -2.55 -18.72 1.37
C HIS A 105 -1.91 -18.58 2.76
N PHE A 106 -2.71 -18.59 3.83
CA PHE A 106 -2.20 -18.35 5.19
C PHE A 106 -1.05 -19.29 5.61
N ASP A 107 -1.07 -20.55 5.18
CA ASP A 107 -0.03 -21.55 5.49
C ASP A 107 1.26 -21.41 4.63
N ASP A 108 1.23 -20.55 3.61
CA ASP A 108 2.36 -20.24 2.72
C ASP A 108 2.19 -18.82 2.17
N ILE A 109 2.12 -17.84 3.07
CA ILE A 109 1.72 -16.47 2.70
C ILE A 109 2.69 -15.82 1.71
N ASN A 110 3.95 -16.25 1.73
CA ASN A 110 5.01 -15.82 0.83
C ASN A 110 5.12 -16.68 -0.43
N LEU A 111 4.23 -17.67 -0.63
CA LEU A 111 4.22 -18.58 -1.77
C LEU A 111 5.57 -19.22 -2.06
N GLU A 112 6.29 -19.65 -1.01
CA GLU A 112 7.62 -20.23 -1.15
C GLU A 112 7.57 -21.62 -1.80
N LYS A 113 6.50 -22.38 -1.56
CA LYS A 113 6.37 -23.76 -2.04
C LYS A 113 5.81 -23.86 -3.46
N SER A 114 4.99 -22.88 -3.86
CA SER A 114 4.23 -22.91 -5.12
C SER A 114 4.07 -21.49 -5.65
N TYR A 115 5.19 -20.86 -5.99
CA TYR A 115 5.20 -19.53 -6.57
C TYR A 115 4.57 -19.54 -7.96
N GLY A 116 3.66 -18.59 -8.18
CA GLY A 116 3.14 -18.26 -9.49
C GLY A 116 3.02 -16.75 -9.60
N PRO A 117 3.60 -16.08 -10.61
CA PRO A 117 3.57 -14.62 -10.71
C PRO A 117 2.17 -14.03 -10.66
N ILE A 118 1.21 -14.65 -11.36
CA ILE A 118 -0.21 -14.24 -11.34
C ILE A 118 -0.85 -14.59 -10.00
N LYS A 119 -0.55 -15.75 -9.43
CA LYS A 119 -1.08 -16.21 -8.13
C LYS A 119 -0.71 -15.23 -7.00
N ALA A 120 0.56 -14.82 -6.94
CA ALA A 120 1.05 -13.82 -6.00
C ALA A 120 0.35 -12.46 -6.18
N TYR A 121 0.20 -12.02 -7.43
CA TYR A 121 -0.53 -10.80 -7.74
C TYR A 121 -1.99 -10.85 -7.26
N CYS A 122 -2.72 -11.92 -7.60
CA CYS A 122 -4.11 -12.12 -7.21
C CYS A 122 -4.28 -12.15 -5.70
N GLN A 123 -3.40 -12.84 -4.97
CA GLN A 123 -3.37 -12.81 -3.50
C GLN A 123 -3.22 -11.37 -2.98
N SER A 124 -2.26 -10.60 -3.52
CA SER A 124 -2.02 -9.23 -3.08
C SER A 124 -3.22 -8.30 -3.29
N LYS A 125 -3.93 -8.46 -4.42
CA LYS A 125 -5.10 -7.63 -4.75
C LYS A 125 -6.35 -8.06 -3.99
N LEU A 126 -6.49 -9.35 -3.67
CA LEU A 126 -7.51 -9.81 -2.71
C LEU A 126 -7.25 -9.25 -1.31
N ALA A 127 -6.00 -9.24 -0.85
CA ALA A 127 -5.63 -8.70 0.45
C ALA A 127 -5.99 -7.20 0.58
N ASN A 128 -5.85 -6.41 -0.49
CA ASN A 128 -6.29 -5.01 -0.50
C ASN A 128 -7.81 -4.85 -0.33
N VAL A 129 -8.62 -5.74 -0.92
CA VAL A 129 -10.08 -5.75 -0.76
C VAL A 129 -10.47 -6.12 0.66
N LEU A 130 -9.88 -7.19 1.20
CA LEU A 130 -10.13 -7.67 2.56
C LEU A 130 -9.71 -6.61 3.60
N PHE A 131 -8.56 -5.97 3.40
CA PHE A 131 -8.09 -4.89 4.25
C PHE A 131 -9.04 -3.70 4.24
N THR A 132 -9.57 -3.31 3.09
CA THR A 132 -10.55 -2.23 3.00
C THR A 132 -11.80 -2.54 3.82
N LYS A 133 -12.34 -3.76 3.72
CA LYS A 133 -13.50 -4.19 4.50
C LYS A 133 -13.23 -4.20 6.00
N GLU A 134 -12.07 -4.73 6.40
CA GLU A 134 -11.70 -4.80 7.81
C GLU A 134 -11.39 -3.42 8.40
N LEU A 135 -10.76 -2.53 7.63
CA LEU A 135 -10.52 -1.16 8.03
C LEU A 135 -11.84 -0.43 8.26
N ASP A 136 -12.79 -0.50 7.34
CA ASP A 136 -14.14 0.07 7.51
C ASP A 136 -14.82 -0.48 8.77
N ARG A 137 -14.77 -1.80 8.98
CA ARG A 137 -15.37 -2.44 10.16
C ARG A 137 -14.79 -1.93 11.47
N ARG A 138 -13.49 -1.62 11.53
CA ARG A 138 -12.80 -1.11 12.73
C ARG A 138 -12.96 0.40 12.95
N MET A 139 -13.31 1.15 11.90
CA MET A 139 -13.48 2.61 11.97
C MET A 139 -14.92 3.03 12.27
N LYS A 140 -15.85 2.07 12.32
CA LYS A 140 -17.19 2.22 12.89
C LYS A 140 -17.16 1.92 14.39
#